data_AF-A0A9E4TGL0-F1
#
_entry.id   AF-A0A9E4TGL0-F1
#
_cell.length_a   1.000
_cell.length_b   1.000
_cell.length_c   1.000
_cell.angle_alpha   90.00
_cell.angle_beta   90.00
_cell.angle_gamma   90.00
#
_symmetry.space_group_name_H-M   'P 1'
#
loop_
_entity.id
_entity.type
_entity.pdbx_description
1 polymer ?
#
loop_
_entity_poly.entity_id
_entity_poly.type
_entity_poly.pdbx_seq_one_letter_code
_entity_poly.pdbx_strand_id
1 'polypeptide(L)'
;MRAGFGQFNEATPEYLRFAQQYGVTDILLNTPQLPSYDGTWSLHDLVKMRTMVESYGMKLSALENVPTQFYDHIMLNGPKRDEQIDNMITTVRNIARAGIPIFGYNWMPSHVWRTPPKLIRGGAVATAFDYEEANKMPLTHGRVYTDEEMWENLEYWIKIITPVAEEEGIRLGIHPCDPPVEQLGGIPQLFRSYDSYRRYLDIYPSDACAIEFCQGTISEMFDSEGDALYDFIAEMVQKKKVLYVHFR
;
A
#
# COMPACT_ATOMS: atom_id res chain seq x y z
N MET A 1 0.69 9.95 -19.86
CA MET A 1 0.54 8.86 -18.88
C MET A 1 1.83 8.03 -18.91
N ARG A 2 2.40 7.70 -17.76
CA ARG A 2 3.55 6.78 -17.66
C ARG A 2 2.99 5.40 -17.35
N ALA A 3 3.07 4.49 -18.31
CA ALA A 3 2.65 3.11 -18.10
C ALA A 3 3.75 2.37 -17.35
N GLY A 4 3.37 1.68 -16.29
CA GLY A 4 4.28 0.87 -15.50
C GLY A 4 3.71 -0.51 -15.23
N PHE A 5 4.61 -1.44 -14.95
CA PHE A 5 4.26 -2.76 -14.43
C PHE A 5 4.45 -2.76 -12.91
N GLY A 6 3.52 -3.40 -12.21
CA GLY A 6 3.48 -3.43 -10.75
C GLY A 6 3.02 -4.78 -10.19
N GLN A 7 2.99 -4.88 -8.86
CA GLN A 7 2.46 -6.02 -8.09
C GLN A 7 3.22 -7.35 -8.19
N PHE A 8 4.55 -7.29 -8.29
CA PHE A 8 5.43 -8.46 -8.20
C PHE A 8 6.59 -8.17 -7.23
N ASN A 9 7.13 -9.22 -6.64
CA ASN A 9 8.06 -9.13 -5.52
C ASN A 9 9.54 -9.30 -5.90
N GLU A 10 9.85 -9.55 -7.17
CA GLU A 10 11.23 -9.76 -7.62
C GLU A 10 11.49 -9.12 -8.99
N ALA A 11 12.58 -8.35 -9.07
CA ALA A 11 13.06 -7.75 -10.32
C ALA A 11 13.94 -8.75 -11.11
N THR A 12 13.38 -9.90 -11.48
CA THR A 12 14.15 -10.94 -12.19
C THR A 12 14.50 -10.51 -13.61
N PRO A 13 15.63 -10.97 -14.19
CA PRO A 13 15.97 -10.72 -15.59
C PRO A 13 14.87 -11.09 -16.59
N GLU A 14 14.13 -12.17 -16.33
CA GLU A 14 13.02 -12.60 -17.18
C GLU A 14 11.87 -11.60 -17.13
N TYR A 15 11.46 -11.20 -15.93
CA TYR A 15 10.39 -10.24 -15.75
C TYR A 15 10.74 -8.87 -16.35
N LEU A 16 11.95 -8.37 -16.09
CA LEU A 16 12.37 -7.07 -16.59
C LEU A 16 12.46 -7.05 -18.12
N ARG A 17 12.89 -8.15 -18.76
CA ARG A 17 12.80 -8.29 -20.22
C ARG A 17 11.36 -8.30 -20.71
N PHE A 18 10.47 -9.01 -20.03
CA PHE A 18 9.05 -9.03 -20.38
C PHE A 18 8.43 -7.63 -20.29
N ALA A 19 8.69 -6.90 -19.20
CA ALA A 19 8.26 -5.51 -19.03
C ALA A 19 8.80 -4.60 -20.15
N GLN A 20 10.11 -4.71 -20.46
CA GLN A 20 10.73 -3.97 -21.54
C GLN A 20 10.10 -4.27 -22.91
N GLN A 21 9.79 -5.54 -23.21
CA GLN A 21 9.13 -5.95 -24.44
C GLN A 21 7.70 -5.40 -24.56
N TYR A 22 7.01 -5.22 -23.43
CA TYR A 22 5.70 -4.59 -23.36
C TYR A 22 5.78 -3.05 -23.52
N GLY A 23 6.98 -2.48 -23.50
CA GLY A 23 7.23 -1.05 -23.68
C GLY A 23 6.96 -0.20 -22.44
N VAL A 24 6.88 -0.79 -21.24
CA VAL A 24 6.73 0.00 -20.01
C VAL A 24 8.05 0.69 -19.66
N THR A 25 7.95 1.89 -19.09
CA THR A 25 9.10 2.69 -18.66
C THR A 25 9.31 2.66 -17.15
N ASP A 26 8.34 2.11 -16.43
CA ASP A 26 8.20 2.26 -14.99
C ASP A 26 7.90 0.92 -14.33
N ILE A 27 8.56 0.69 -13.21
CA ILE A 27 8.39 -0.49 -12.37
C ILE A 27 7.95 -0.06 -10.97
N LEU A 28 6.98 -0.80 -10.45
CA LEU A 28 6.61 -0.83 -9.05
C LEU A 28 6.84 -2.25 -8.53
N LEU A 29 7.51 -2.39 -7.39
CA LEU A 29 7.70 -3.70 -6.75
C LEU A 29 6.84 -3.82 -5.52
N ASN A 30 6.09 -4.93 -5.42
CA ASN A 30 5.26 -5.22 -4.27
C ASN A 30 5.91 -6.16 -3.28
N THR A 31 6.20 -5.64 -2.09
CA THR A 31 6.89 -6.37 -1.02
C THR A 31 8.13 -7.08 -1.55
N PRO A 32 9.09 -6.33 -2.12
CA PRO A 32 10.27 -6.92 -2.74
C PRO A 32 11.02 -7.83 -1.76
N GLN A 33 11.49 -8.97 -2.26
CA GLN A 33 12.25 -9.93 -1.47
C GLN A 33 13.68 -9.46 -1.25
N LEU A 34 13.83 -8.49 -0.35
CA LEU A 34 15.12 -7.99 0.11
C LEU A 34 15.51 -8.65 1.43
N PRO A 35 16.82 -8.81 1.69
CA PRO A 35 17.30 -9.12 3.03
C PRO A 35 16.75 -8.12 4.06
N SER A 36 16.27 -8.64 5.18
CA SER A 36 15.81 -7.84 6.32
C SER A 36 16.82 -7.97 7.45
N TYR A 37 17.20 -6.85 8.04
CA TYR A 37 18.11 -6.77 9.19
C TYR A 37 17.35 -6.13 10.34
N ASP A 38 16.96 -6.94 11.33
CA ASP A 38 16.19 -6.50 12.50
C ASP A 38 14.94 -5.67 12.17
N GLY A 39 14.19 -6.08 11.13
CA GLY A 39 12.97 -5.38 10.70
C GLY A 39 13.22 -4.13 9.84
N THR A 40 14.41 -4.00 9.24
CA THR A 40 14.75 -2.89 8.33
C THR A 40 15.27 -3.39 6.99
N TRP A 41 15.12 -2.53 5.96
CA TRP A 41 15.85 -2.70 4.70
C TRP A 41 17.08 -1.82 4.65
N SER A 42 18.18 -2.39 4.16
CA SER A 42 19.45 -1.67 3.99
C SER A 42 19.41 -0.78 2.74
N LEU A 43 20.06 0.39 2.83
CA LEU A 43 20.27 1.27 1.66
C LEU A 43 20.98 0.53 0.51
N HIS A 44 21.97 -0.30 0.83
CA HIS A 44 22.73 -1.05 -0.17
C HIS A 44 21.83 -1.95 -1.01
N ASP A 45 20.95 -2.73 -0.38
CA ASP A 45 20.10 -3.68 -1.09
C ASP A 45 19.01 -2.98 -1.90
N LEU A 46 18.48 -1.86 -1.39
CA LEU A 46 17.57 -0.98 -2.13
C LEU A 46 18.23 -0.39 -3.38
N VAL A 47 19.46 0.11 -3.27
CA VAL A 47 20.22 0.64 -4.43
C VAL A 47 20.55 -0.49 -5.43
N LYS A 48 20.93 -1.67 -4.95
CA LYS A 48 21.18 -2.83 -5.81
C LYS A 48 19.92 -3.23 -6.60
N MET A 49 18.76 -3.27 -5.94
CA MET A 49 17.48 -3.56 -6.59
C MET A 49 17.11 -2.47 -7.61
N ARG A 50 17.23 -1.18 -7.24
CA ARG A 50 16.96 -0.07 -8.17
C ARG A 50 17.86 -0.14 -9.41
N THR A 51 19.17 -0.33 -9.21
CA THR A 51 20.13 -0.40 -10.32
C THR A 51 19.91 -1.63 -11.22
N MET A 52 19.40 -2.74 -10.68
CA MET A 52 18.95 -3.87 -11.49
C MET A 52 17.82 -3.46 -12.43
N VAL A 53 16.77 -2.80 -11.93
CA VAL A 53 15.67 -2.29 -12.77
C VAL A 53 16.19 -1.31 -13.85
N GLU A 54 17.04 -0.37 -13.44
CA GLU A 54 17.63 0.66 -14.32
C GLU A 54 18.51 0.05 -15.42
N SER A 55 19.16 -1.09 -15.16
CA SER A 55 19.97 -1.79 -16.16
C SER A 55 19.18 -2.32 -17.36
N TYR A 56 17.85 -2.44 -17.23
CA TYR A 56 16.94 -2.80 -18.32
C TYR A 56 16.26 -1.58 -18.97
N GLY A 57 16.73 -0.36 -18.67
CA GLY A 57 16.22 0.88 -19.26
C GLY A 57 14.88 1.36 -18.71
N MET A 58 14.43 0.83 -17.57
CA MET A 58 13.22 1.25 -16.86
C MET A 58 13.56 1.98 -15.56
N LYS A 59 12.60 2.71 -14.99
CA LYS A 59 12.75 3.37 -13.69
C LYS A 59 12.00 2.60 -12.61
N LEU A 60 12.65 2.35 -11.47
CA LEU A 60 11.94 1.93 -10.26
C LEU A 60 11.26 3.15 -9.63
N SER A 61 9.95 3.28 -9.85
CA SER A 61 9.18 4.48 -9.49
C SER A 61 8.53 4.41 -8.11
N ALA A 62 8.22 3.21 -7.63
CA ALA A 62 7.57 3.02 -6.33
C ALA A 62 7.91 1.65 -5.72
N LEU A 63 7.82 1.56 -4.40
CA LEU A 63 7.72 0.31 -3.65
C LEU A 63 6.39 0.27 -2.91
N GLU A 64 5.79 -0.91 -2.84
CA GLU A 64 4.50 -1.12 -2.16
C GLU A 64 4.30 -2.60 -1.83
N ASN A 65 4.65 -3.19 -0.71
CA ASN A 65 4.71 -2.66 0.64
C ASN A 65 6.07 -3.05 1.25
N VAL A 66 6.25 -2.83 2.55
CA VAL A 66 7.22 -3.58 3.36
C VAL A 66 6.56 -4.83 3.95
N PRO A 67 7.33 -5.83 4.41
CA PRO A 67 6.77 -6.98 5.11
C PRO A 67 5.94 -6.56 6.33
N THR A 68 4.80 -7.22 6.59
CA THR A 68 3.87 -6.85 7.66
C THR A 68 4.54 -6.76 9.04
N GLN A 69 5.49 -7.65 9.33
CA GLN A 69 6.24 -7.66 10.60
C GLN A 69 7.15 -6.44 10.82
N PHE A 70 7.28 -5.54 9.85
CA PHE A 70 8.00 -4.28 10.04
C PHE A 70 7.19 -3.27 10.86
N TYR A 71 5.86 -3.41 10.88
CA TYR A 71 4.97 -2.36 11.38
C TYR A 71 3.61 -2.84 11.93
N ASP A 72 3.41 -4.15 12.12
CA ASP A 72 2.19 -4.71 12.71
C ASP A 72 1.96 -4.27 14.17
N HIS A 73 3.01 -4.15 14.98
CA HIS A 73 2.90 -3.57 16.32
C HIS A 73 2.62 -2.06 16.27
N ILE A 74 3.00 -1.35 15.20
CA ILE A 74 2.56 0.04 14.98
C ILE A 74 1.05 0.07 14.71
N MET A 75 0.56 -0.78 13.81
CA MET A 75 -0.87 -0.85 13.49
C MET A 75 -1.75 -1.22 14.68
N LEU A 76 -1.28 -2.15 15.51
CA LEU A 76 -2.07 -2.80 16.56
C LEU A 76 -1.78 -2.27 17.97
N ASN A 77 -0.94 -1.25 18.11
CA ASN A 77 -0.44 -0.75 19.40
C ASN A 77 0.20 -1.86 20.27
N GLY A 78 1.05 -2.67 19.64
CA GLY A 78 1.70 -3.80 20.29
C GLY A 78 2.96 -3.44 21.08
N PRO A 79 3.55 -4.38 21.84
CA PRO A 79 4.68 -4.12 22.73
C PRO A 79 5.98 -3.68 22.04
N LYS A 80 6.14 -3.96 20.74
CA LYS A 80 7.30 -3.55 19.93
C LYS A 80 7.05 -2.29 19.10
N ARG A 81 5.97 -1.55 19.38
CA ARG A 81 5.56 -0.38 18.58
C ARG A 81 6.70 0.62 18.39
N ASP A 82 7.37 1.00 19.48
CA ASP A 82 8.39 2.04 19.44
C ASP A 82 9.65 1.56 18.67
N GLU A 83 10.06 0.30 18.86
CA GLU A 83 11.13 -0.35 18.07
C GLU A 83 10.79 -0.36 16.57
N GLN A 84 9.56 -0.75 16.21
CA GLN A 84 9.11 -0.76 14.82
C GLN A 84 9.02 0.64 14.23
N ILE A 85 8.66 1.66 15.00
CA ILE A 85 8.67 3.06 14.55
C ILE A 85 10.08 3.47 14.14
N ASP A 86 11.09 3.22 14.98
CA ASP A 86 12.49 3.54 14.68
C ASP A 86 12.98 2.80 13.42
N ASN A 87 12.62 1.52 13.30
CA ASN A 87 12.95 0.68 12.15
C ASN A 87 12.28 1.15 10.85
N MET A 88 11.00 1.56 10.93
CA MET A 88 10.27 2.07 9.78
C MET A 88 10.77 3.45 9.35
N ILE A 89 11.11 4.33 10.28
CA ILE A 89 11.79 5.61 9.96
C ILE A 89 13.09 5.33 9.21
N THR A 90 13.90 4.39 9.69
CA THR A 90 15.15 3.98 9.02
C THR A 90 14.88 3.44 7.61
N THR A 91 13.88 2.58 7.47
CA THR A 91 13.51 1.99 6.17
C THR A 91 13.03 3.06 5.19
N VAL A 92 12.15 3.98 5.59
CA VAL A 92 11.66 5.07 4.73
C VAL A 92 12.79 6.00 4.31
N ARG A 93 13.70 6.36 5.23
CA ARG A 93 14.92 7.12 4.89
C ARG A 93 15.78 6.38 3.87
N ASN A 94 15.97 5.08 4.04
CA ASN A 94 16.77 4.29 3.11
C ASN A 94 16.12 4.17 1.73
N ILE A 95 14.78 4.05 1.64
CA ILE A 95 14.05 4.05 0.36
C ILE A 95 14.26 5.39 -0.36
N ALA A 96 14.08 6.50 0.36
CA ALA A 96 14.26 7.84 -0.19
C ALA A 96 15.71 8.07 -0.67
N ARG A 97 16.71 7.73 0.16
CA ARG A 97 18.15 7.86 -0.16
C ARG A 97 18.61 6.90 -1.24
N ALA A 98 17.92 5.78 -1.43
CA ALA A 98 18.10 4.93 -2.60
C ALA A 98 17.59 5.60 -3.87
N GLY A 99 16.95 6.77 -3.81
CA GLY A 99 16.44 7.50 -4.98
C GLY A 99 15.10 6.96 -5.47
N ILE A 100 14.37 6.20 -4.64
CA ILE A 100 13.04 5.70 -4.96
C ILE A 100 12.02 6.73 -4.45
N PRO A 101 11.27 7.41 -5.33
CA PRO A 101 10.55 8.63 -4.96
C PRO A 101 9.21 8.40 -4.27
N ILE A 102 8.68 7.17 -4.32
CA ILE A 102 7.37 6.82 -3.77
C ILE A 102 7.53 5.54 -2.94
N PHE A 103 7.04 5.59 -1.72
CA PHE A 103 6.78 4.41 -0.92
C PHE A 103 5.30 4.41 -0.60
N GLY A 104 4.61 3.31 -0.81
CA GLY A 104 3.35 3.16 -0.13
C GLY A 104 3.15 1.82 0.52
N TYR A 105 2.10 1.83 1.31
CA TYR A 105 1.86 0.86 2.36
C TYR A 105 0.36 0.74 2.57
N ASN A 106 -0.05 -0.25 3.36
CA ASN A 106 -1.44 -0.43 3.74
C ASN A 106 -1.60 -0.38 5.26
N TRP A 107 -2.84 -0.35 5.74
CA TRP A 107 -3.18 -0.44 7.16
C TRP A 107 -4.03 -1.69 7.45
N MET A 108 -3.66 -2.82 6.85
CA MET A 108 -4.37 -4.10 6.96
C MET A 108 -3.51 -5.15 7.70
N PRO A 109 -3.46 -5.14 9.05
CA PRO A 109 -2.73 -6.17 9.80
C PRO A 109 -3.33 -7.57 9.57
N SER A 110 -4.62 -7.66 9.23
CA SER A 110 -5.28 -8.90 8.85
C SER A 110 -5.09 -9.30 7.38
N HIS A 111 -4.11 -8.74 6.64
CA HIS A 111 -3.82 -9.01 5.22
C HIS A 111 -4.96 -8.73 4.22
N VAL A 112 -4.70 -8.92 2.92
CA VAL A 112 -5.68 -8.80 1.82
C VAL A 112 -6.52 -10.07 1.77
N TRP A 113 -7.85 -9.95 1.88
CA TRP A 113 -8.72 -11.12 1.97
C TRP A 113 -9.22 -11.59 0.61
N ARG A 114 -9.26 -12.91 0.45
CA ARG A 114 -9.85 -13.59 -0.71
C ARG A 114 -10.64 -14.80 -0.22
N THR A 115 -11.67 -15.14 -0.97
CA THR A 115 -12.39 -16.42 -0.86
C THR A 115 -12.02 -17.29 -2.07
N PRO A 116 -12.46 -18.56 -2.14
CA PRO A 116 -12.12 -19.43 -3.26
C PRO A 116 -12.38 -18.77 -4.62
N PRO A 117 -11.43 -18.89 -5.57
CA PRO A 117 -11.54 -18.22 -6.85
C PRO A 117 -12.76 -18.72 -7.64
N LYS A 118 -13.21 -17.90 -8.60
CA LYS A 118 -14.38 -18.21 -9.44
C LYS A 118 -13.97 -18.33 -10.90
N LEU A 119 -14.67 -19.18 -11.63
CA LEU A 119 -14.60 -19.21 -13.09
C LEU A 119 -15.42 -18.05 -13.65
N ILE A 120 -14.81 -17.28 -14.53
CA ILE A 120 -15.44 -16.17 -15.23
C ILE A 120 -15.59 -16.48 -16.72
N ARG A 121 -16.12 -15.51 -17.47
CA ARG A 121 -16.33 -15.62 -18.93
C ARG A 121 -15.09 -16.16 -19.63
N GLY A 122 -15.29 -17.16 -20.49
CA GLY A 122 -14.21 -17.80 -21.26
C GLY A 122 -13.43 -18.88 -20.50
N GLY A 123 -13.87 -19.27 -19.29
CA GLY A 123 -13.22 -20.32 -18.50
C GLY A 123 -11.95 -19.86 -17.77
N ALA A 124 -11.69 -18.55 -17.75
CA ALA A 124 -10.61 -17.98 -16.96
C ALA A 124 -10.91 -18.07 -15.46
N VAL A 125 -9.87 -18.23 -14.65
CA VAL A 125 -9.95 -18.21 -13.19
C VAL A 125 -9.69 -16.78 -12.71
N ALA A 126 -10.57 -16.25 -11.86
CA ALA A 126 -10.42 -14.94 -11.24
C ALA A 126 -10.44 -15.05 -9.72
N THR A 127 -9.72 -14.14 -9.06
CA THR A 127 -9.84 -13.93 -7.61
C THR A 127 -11.26 -13.50 -7.26
N ALA A 128 -11.78 -13.94 -6.12
CA ALA A 128 -13.11 -13.59 -5.67
C ALA A 128 -13.14 -13.35 -4.16
N PHE A 129 -14.17 -12.64 -3.71
CA PHE A 129 -14.45 -12.39 -2.32
C PHE A 129 -15.95 -12.58 -2.04
N ASP A 130 -16.27 -13.25 -0.95
CA ASP A 130 -17.61 -13.45 -0.42
C ASP A 130 -17.58 -13.08 1.08
N TYR A 131 -18.34 -12.05 1.45
CA TYR A 131 -18.32 -11.49 2.80
C TYR A 131 -18.88 -12.47 3.85
N GLU A 132 -19.90 -13.24 3.50
CA GLU A 132 -20.54 -14.22 4.38
C GLU A 132 -19.63 -15.43 4.62
N GLU A 133 -18.81 -15.81 3.65
CA GLU A 133 -17.76 -16.81 3.83
C GLU A 133 -16.60 -16.29 4.69
N ALA A 134 -16.13 -15.07 4.43
CA ALA A 134 -15.04 -14.45 5.17
C ALA A 134 -15.37 -14.26 6.66
N ASN A 135 -16.61 -13.87 6.99
CA ASN A 135 -17.07 -13.68 8.36
C ASN A 135 -17.11 -14.97 9.21
N LYS A 136 -16.98 -16.14 8.59
CA LYS A 136 -16.89 -17.43 9.30
C LYS A 136 -15.46 -17.78 9.71
N MET A 137 -14.46 -17.07 9.19
CA MET A 137 -13.06 -17.31 9.50
C MET A 137 -12.72 -16.80 10.92
N PRO A 138 -11.74 -17.42 11.60
CA PRO A 138 -11.36 -17.02 12.94
C PRO A 138 -10.75 -15.61 12.99
N LEU A 139 -10.72 -15.03 14.20
CA LEU A 139 -10.00 -13.78 14.46
C LEU A 139 -8.51 -13.96 14.18
N THR A 140 -7.92 -12.99 13.50
CA THR A 140 -6.51 -13.02 13.10
C THR A 140 -5.56 -12.68 14.26
N HIS A 141 -6.03 -11.87 15.21
CA HIS A 141 -5.22 -11.34 16.33
C HIS A 141 -5.83 -11.65 17.70
N GLY A 142 -6.65 -12.70 17.78
CA GLY A 142 -7.22 -13.20 19.05
C GLY A 142 -8.28 -12.29 19.70
N ARG A 143 -8.53 -11.09 19.17
CA ARG A 143 -9.57 -10.17 19.64
C ARG A 143 -10.18 -9.37 18.49
N VAL A 144 -11.26 -8.67 18.81
CA VAL A 144 -11.86 -7.62 17.98
C VAL A 144 -11.25 -6.27 18.37
N TYR A 145 -10.86 -5.49 17.36
CA TYR A 145 -10.42 -4.10 17.48
C TYR A 145 -11.56 -3.17 17.06
N THR A 146 -11.64 -1.97 17.65
CA THR A 146 -12.62 -0.96 17.24
C THR A 146 -12.06 -0.02 16.16
N ASP A 147 -12.96 0.61 15.39
CA ASP A 147 -12.59 1.64 14.42
C ASP A 147 -11.76 2.75 15.08
N GLU A 148 -12.17 3.22 16.26
CA GLU A 148 -11.46 4.27 17.00
C GLU A 148 -10.04 3.85 17.40
N GLU A 149 -9.85 2.64 17.94
CA GLU A 149 -8.53 2.12 18.29
C GLU A 149 -7.59 2.13 17.07
N MET A 150 -8.08 1.65 15.92
CA MET A 150 -7.28 1.57 14.70
C MET A 150 -6.98 2.95 14.11
N TRP A 151 -7.94 3.89 14.17
CA TRP A 151 -7.75 5.27 13.74
C TRP A 151 -6.77 6.03 14.62
N GLU A 152 -6.81 5.85 15.94
CA GLU A 152 -5.85 6.47 16.88
C GLU A 152 -4.42 5.98 16.59
N ASN A 153 -4.24 4.69 16.33
CA ASN A 153 -2.94 4.12 15.97
C ASN A 153 -2.42 4.67 14.63
N LEU A 154 -3.31 4.77 13.62
CA LEU A 154 -2.96 5.36 12.34
C LEU A 154 -2.58 6.83 12.51
N GLU A 155 -3.36 7.62 13.24
CA GLU A 155 -3.09 9.03 13.48
C GLU A 155 -1.73 9.25 14.16
N TYR A 156 -1.41 8.42 15.16
CA TYR A 156 -0.12 8.42 15.81
C TYR A 156 1.03 8.19 14.82
N TRP A 157 0.88 7.19 13.94
CA TRP A 157 1.88 6.87 12.91
C TRP A 157 2.03 7.99 11.87
N ILE A 158 0.92 8.52 11.33
CA ILE A 158 0.95 9.55 10.29
C ILE A 158 1.65 10.82 10.78
N LYS A 159 1.41 11.21 12.04
CA LYS A 159 2.08 12.36 12.67
C LYS A 159 3.59 12.15 12.86
N ILE A 160 4.07 10.91 12.88
CA ILE A 160 5.50 10.57 13.01
C ILE A 160 6.16 10.47 11.63
N ILE A 161 5.57 9.72 10.70
CA ILE A 161 6.25 9.38 9.46
C ILE A 161 6.17 10.48 8.39
N THR A 162 5.10 11.29 8.40
CA THR A 162 4.91 12.34 7.40
C THR A 162 6.03 13.39 7.43
N PRO A 163 6.44 13.94 8.59
CA PRO A 163 7.59 14.84 8.66
C PRO A 163 8.91 14.23 8.17
N VAL A 164 9.13 12.93 8.41
CA VAL A 164 10.32 12.21 7.91
C VAL A 164 10.29 12.12 6.38
N ALA A 165 9.11 11.89 5.81
CA ALA A 165 8.94 11.86 4.36
C ALA A 165 9.20 13.24 3.72
N GLU A 166 8.76 14.32 4.37
CA GLU A 166 9.08 15.69 3.96
C GLU A 166 10.58 15.97 4.00
N GLU A 167 11.25 15.59 5.09
CA GLU A 167 12.71 15.76 5.27
C GLU A 167 13.50 15.08 4.14
N GLU A 168 13.12 13.85 3.79
CA GLU A 168 13.82 13.05 2.78
C GLU A 168 13.31 13.28 1.35
N GLY A 169 12.26 14.08 1.16
CA GLY A 169 11.68 14.38 -0.15
C GLY A 169 11.00 13.18 -0.84
N ILE A 170 10.50 12.22 -0.07
CA ILE A 170 9.73 11.06 -0.55
C ILE A 170 8.24 11.29 -0.37
N ARG A 171 7.40 10.68 -1.21
CA ARG A 171 5.95 10.69 -1.03
C ARG A 171 5.46 9.34 -0.53
N LEU A 172 4.57 9.40 0.46
CA LEU A 172 3.95 8.28 1.12
C LEU A 172 2.51 8.11 0.67
N GLY A 173 2.16 6.91 0.23
CA GLY A 173 0.81 6.57 -0.23
C GLY A 173 0.20 5.46 0.59
N ILE A 174 -1.07 5.60 0.98
CA ILE A 174 -1.80 4.50 1.61
C ILE A 174 -2.73 3.81 0.60
N HIS A 175 -2.64 2.47 0.51
CA HIS A 175 -3.51 1.63 -0.30
C HIS A 175 -4.88 1.45 0.36
N PRO A 176 -6.00 1.34 -0.39
CA PRO A 176 -7.29 0.98 0.18
C PRO A 176 -7.28 -0.38 0.86
N CYS A 177 -8.23 -0.59 1.77
CA CYS A 177 -8.48 -1.92 2.30
C CYS A 177 -9.09 -2.79 1.21
N ASP A 178 -8.55 -3.99 0.96
CA ASP A 178 -9.00 -4.89 -0.11
C ASP A 178 -9.44 -6.23 0.49
N PRO A 179 -10.75 -6.49 0.59
CA PRO A 179 -11.87 -5.66 0.10
C PRO A 179 -12.25 -4.50 1.06
N PRO A 180 -12.93 -3.45 0.57
CA PRO A 180 -13.32 -2.28 1.36
C PRO A 180 -14.62 -2.52 2.15
N VAL A 181 -14.60 -3.51 3.04
CA VAL A 181 -15.76 -3.89 3.89
C VAL A 181 -15.63 -3.33 5.30
N GLU A 182 -16.58 -3.58 6.20
CA GLU A 182 -16.51 -3.02 7.56
C GLU A 182 -15.33 -3.59 8.35
N GLN A 183 -15.28 -4.91 8.51
CA GLN A 183 -14.32 -5.58 9.37
C GLN A 183 -14.00 -6.97 8.84
N LEU A 184 -12.74 -7.40 9.00
CA LEU A 184 -12.27 -8.75 8.62
C LEU A 184 -11.32 -9.31 9.66
N GLY A 185 -11.57 -10.54 10.10
CA GLY A 185 -10.72 -11.24 11.06
C GLY A 185 -10.51 -10.50 12.38
N GLY A 186 -11.50 -9.71 12.82
CA GLY A 186 -11.41 -8.86 14.02
C GLY A 186 -10.83 -7.47 13.81
N ILE A 187 -10.42 -7.11 12.58
CA ILE A 187 -9.75 -5.83 12.27
C ILE A 187 -10.65 -4.94 11.39
N PRO A 188 -10.99 -3.72 11.84
CA PRO A 188 -11.63 -2.71 11.01
C PRO A 188 -10.82 -2.36 9.77
N GLN A 189 -11.48 -2.33 8.62
CA GLN A 189 -10.86 -1.93 7.36
C GLN A 189 -11.04 -0.42 7.17
N LEU A 190 -10.09 0.38 7.68
CA LEU A 190 -10.26 1.84 7.76
C LEU A 190 -10.49 2.49 6.39
N PHE A 191 -9.73 2.08 5.37
CA PHE A 191 -9.78 2.66 4.03
C PHE A 191 -10.84 1.99 3.17
N ARG A 192 -12.10 2.11 3.61
CA ARG A 192 -13.31 1.54 2.99
C ARG A 192 -14.29 2.58 2.42
N SER A 193 -13.93 3.86 2.44
CA SER A 193 -14.76 4.97 1.93
C SER A 193 -13.94 6.20 1.53
N TYR A 194 -14.56 7.11 0.79
CA TYR A 194 -13.97 8.40 0.42
C TYR A 194 -13.75 9.30 1.64
N ASP A 195 -14.65 9.27 2.60
CA ASP A 195 -14.51 10.02 3.85
C ASP A 195 -13.34 9.53 4.71
N SER A 196 -13.03 8.23 4.68
CA SER A 196 -11.81 7.71 5.31
C SER A 196 -10.56 8.35 4.71
N TYR A 197 -10.50 8.52 3.39
CA TYR A 197 -9.37 9.21 2.77
C TYR A 197 -9.31 10.70 3.13
N ARG A 198 -10.44 11.39 3.20
CA ARG A 198 -10.49 12.80 3.63
C ARG A 198 -9.97 12.93 5.06
N ARG A 199 -10.48 12.11 5.99
CA ARG A 199 -10.00 12.04 7.38
C ARG A 199 -8.50 11.78 7.46
N TYR A 200 -8.00 10.79 6.72
CA TYR A 200 -6.59 10.45 6.66
C TYR A 200 -5.71 11.61 6.21
N LEU A 201 -6.09 12.28 5.12
CA LEU A 201 -5.34 13.41 4.57
C LEU A 201 -5.37 14.64 5.49
N ASP A 202 -6.41 14.77 6.33
CA ASP A 202 -6.55 15.86 7.30
C ASP A 202 -5.73 15.62 8.59
N ILE A 203 -5.26 14.39 8.87
CA ILE A 203 -4.41 14.09 10.04
C ILE A 203 -3.13 14.95 10.03
N TYR A 204 -2.49 15.02 8.86
CA TYR A 204 -1.28 15.83 8.63
C TYR A 204 -1.31 16.38 7.20
N PRO A 205 -1.78 17.63 6.99
CA PRO A 205 -1.88 18.23 5.66
C PRO A 205 -0.50 18.49 5.03
N SER A 206 0.01 17.51 4.26
CA SER A 206 1.32 17.59 3.60
C SER A 206 1.28 16.97 2.20
N ASP A 207 2.08 17.49 1.26
CA ASP A 207 2.25 16.90 -0.07
C ASP A 207 2.99 15.55 -0.06
N ALA A 208 3.74 15.27 1.01
CA ALA A 208 4.37 13.98 1.28
C ALA A 208 3.35 12.92 1.73
N CYS A 209 2.16 13.32 2.20
CA CYS A 209 1.06 12.43 2.56
C CYS A 209 0.01 12.38 1.43
N ALA A 210 -0.23 11.18 0.90
CA ALA A 210 -0.94 10.96 -0.35
C ALA A 210 -1.60 9.56 -0.38
N ILE A 211 -2.20 9.18 -1.50
CA ILE A 211 -2.94 7.93 -1.66
C ILE A 211 -2.37 7.09 -2.82
N GLU A 212 -2.39 5.77 -2.63
CA GLU A 212 -2.24 4.81 -3.71
C GLU A 212 -3.62 4.48 -4.24
N PHE A 213 -3.90 4.91 -5.46
CA PHE A 213 -5.25 4.85 -6.00
C PHE A 213 -5.48 3.50 -6.69
N CYS A 214 -5.93 2.50 -5.94
CA CYS A 214 -6.36 1.24 -6.54
C CYS A 214 -7.79 1.37 -7.07
N GLN A 215 -7.95 1.59 -8.38
CA GLN A 215 -9.26 1.89 -8.97
C GLN A 215 -10.27 0.78 -8.71
N GLY A 216 -9.87 -0.50 -8.89
CA GLY A 216 -10.75 -1.64 -8.64
C GLY A 216 -11.30 -1.65 -7.21
N THR A 217 -10.43 -1.53 -6.20
CA THR A 217 -10.85 -1.52 -4.80
C THR A 217 -11.64 -0.26 -4.43
N ILE A 218 -11.19 0.92 -4.87
CA ILE A 218 -11.89 2.18 -4.58
C ILE A 218 -13.30 2.14 -5.18
N SER A 219 -13.49 1.57 -6.37
CA SER A 219 -14.81 1.43 -6.99
C SER A 219 -15.77 0.47 -6.28
N GLU A 220 -15.27 -0.36 -5.36
CA GLU A 220 -16.07 -1.28 -4.55
C GLU A 220 -16.50 -0.65 -3.20
N MET A 221 -16.05 0.58 -2.88
CA MET A 221 -16.43 1.27 -1.64
C MET A 221 -17.93 1.61 -1.64
N PHE A 222 -18.55 1.57 -0.46
CA PHE A 222 -20.01 1.74 -0.33
C PHE A 222 -20.51 3.12 -0.81
N ASP A 223 -19.64 4.13 -0.83
CA ASP A 223 -19.93 5.50 -1.28
C ASP A 223 -19.54 5.76 -2.75
N SER A 224 -19.30 4.70 -3.54
CA SER A 224 -18.93 4.77 -4.96
C SER A 224 -20.12 4.86 -5.93
N GLU A 225 -21.31 5.18 -5.46
CA GLU A 225 -22.51 5.18 -6.30
C GLU A 225 -22.54 6.32 -7.33
N GLY A 226 -23.03 6.01 -8.54
CA GLY A 226 -23.21 7.00 -9.60
C GLY A 226 -21.91 7.70 -10.00
N ASP A 227 -21.91 9.03 -9.95
CA ASP A 227 -20.75 9.85 -10.34
C ASP A 227 -19.73 10.06 -9.20
N ALA A 228 -20.01 9.55 -7.99
CA ALA A 228 -19.19 9.82 -6.81
C ALA A 228 -17.72 9.38 -6.98
N LEU A 229 -17.47 8.28 -7.70
CA LEU A 229 -16.11 7.87 -8.06
C LEU A 229 -15.37 8.91 -8.90
N TYR A 230 -16.04 9.49 -9.91
CA TYR A 230 -15.43 10.50 -10.76
C TYR A 230 -15.18 11.80 -10.00
N ASP A 231 -16.11 12.19 -9.12
CA ASP A 231 -15.94 13.35 -8.25
C ASP A 231 -14.77 13.15 -7.27
N PHE A 232 -14.64 11.97 -6.68
CA PHE A 232 -13.53 11.63 -5.81
C PHE A 232 -12.19 11.62 -6.57
N ILE A 233 -12.14 11.06 -7.78
CA ILE A 233 -10.96 11.13 -8.65
C ILE A 233 -10.60 12.60 -8.92
N ALA A 234 -11.57 13.43 -9.31
CA ALA A 234 -11.35 14.85 -9.60
C ALA A 234 -10.81 15.59 -8.37
N GLU A 235 -11.40 15.35 -7.19
CA GLU A 235 -10.95 15.91 -5.91
C GLU A 235 -9.50 15.54 -5.61
N MET A 236 -9.16 14.24 -5.63
CA MET A 236 -7.83 13.76 -5.27
C MET A 236 -6.75 14.17 -6.27
N VAL A 237 -7.09 14.26 -7.55
CA VAL A 237 -6.18 14.77 -8.60
C VAL A 237 -5.96 16.27 -8.42
N GLN A 238 -7.02 17.06 -8.18
CA GLN A 238 -6.90 18.51 -7.96
C GLN A 238 -6.06 18.82 -6.72
N LYS A 239 -6.23 18.04 -5.65
CA LYS A 239 -5.41 18.12 -4.43
C LYS A 239 -4.00 17.52 -4.58
N LYS A 240 -3.66 16.96 -5.76
CA LYS A 240 -2.39 16.28 -6.07
C LYS A 240 -2.07 15.11 -5.13
N LYS A 241 -3.10 14.41 -4.62
CA LYS A 241 -2.96 13.32 -3.66
C LYS A 241 -2.82 11.95 -4.29
N VAL A 242 -3.10 11.78 -5.58
CA VAL A 242 -2.86 10.49 -6.27
C VAL A 242 -1.37 10.34 -6.60
N LEU A 243 -0.72 9.30 -6.06
CA LEU A 243 0.69 8.99 -6.39
C LEU A 243 0.82 8.21 -7.70
N TYR A 244 0.04 7.14 -7.80
CA TYR A 244 -0.08 6.28 -8.96
C TYR A 244 -1.42 5.54 -8.89
N VAL A 245 -1.78 4.87 -9.98
CA VAL A 245 -3.08 4.20 -10.12
C VAL A 245 -2.86 2.71 -10.42
N HIS A 246 -3.45 1.81 -9.62
CA HIS A 246 -3.67 0.44 -10.07
C HIS A 246 -4.93 0.41 -10.93
N PHE A 247 -4.73 0.29 -12.24
CA PHE A 247 -5.81 0.06 -13.19
C PHE A 247 -6.12 -1.43 -13.27
N ARG A 248 -7.09 -1.87 -12.46
CA ARG A 248 -7.66 -3.22 -12.46
C ARG A 248 -9.16 -3.16 -12.22
#